data_AF-A0A1W1DBK0-F1
#
_entry.id   AF-A0A1W1DBK0-F1
#
_cell.length_a   1.000
_cell.length_b   1.000
_cell.length_c   1.000
_cell.angle_alpha   90.00
_cell.angle_beta   90.00
_cell.angle_gamma   90.00
#
_symmetry.space_group_name_H-M   'P 1'
#
loop_
_entity.id
_entity.type
_entity.pdbx_description
1 polymer ?
#
loop_
_entity_poly.entity_id
_entity_poly.type
_entity_poly.pdbx_seq_one_letter_code
_entity_poly.pdbx_strand_id
1 'polypeptide(L)'
;MDYFQQFKGRFLGVMQLDDCDTLLQTLIQNPDNWYVYDTLEPMPSSTISADDFISKITHIKTIIDKDHDERYCGIVYVDDLKKPSFIKIFHPKNLGKTCGSSENPPMPQWLISKEKPMDVVLEFGPKEESEGFISKYLKF
;
A
#
# COMPACT_ATOMS: atom_id res chain seq x y z
N MET A 1 10.50 0.61 16.66
CA MET A 1 9.19 0.10 16.22
C MET A 1 9.48 -0.74 15.00
N ASP A 2 9.14 -2.03 15.02
CA ASP A 2 9.38 -2.89 13.84
C ASP A 2 8.46 -2.51 12.66
N TYR A 3 8.72 -3.06 11.47
CA TYR A 3 7.98 -2.73 10.25
C TYR A 3 6.47 -3.00 10.39
N PHE A 4 6.09 -4.10 11.03
CA PHE A 4 4.69 -4.48 11.23
C PHE A 4 3.96 -3.55 12.19
N GLN A 5 4.64 -3.07 13.23
CA GLN A 5 4.11 -2.04 14.11
C GLN A 5 3.89 -0.74 13.35
N GLN A 6 4.85 -0.29 12.52
CA GLN A 6 4.65 0.91 11.68
C GLN A 6 3.51 0.72 10.68
N PHE A 7 3.44 -0.44 10.03
CA PHE A 7 2.34 -0.79 9.11
C PHE A 7 0.97 -0.75 9.81
N LYS A 8 0.85 -1.22 11.05
CA LYS A 8 -0.41 -1.13 11.82
C LYS A 8 -0.63 0.23 12.50
N GLY A 9 0.32 1.15 12.37
CA GLY A 9 0.30 2.46 12.98
C GLY A 9 -0.78 3.37 12.40
N ARG A 10 -0.80 4.60 12.91
CA ARG A 10 -1.71 5.64 12.41
C ARG A 10 -1.16 6.22 11.10
N PHE A 11 -2.03 6.32 10.11
CA PHE A 11 -1.76 7.05 8.88
C PHE A 11 -2.81 8.14 8.68
N LEU A 12 -2.41 9.22 8.02
CA LEU A 12 -3.26 10.28 7.51
C LEU A 12 -3.69 9.90 6.10
N GLY A 13 -5.01 9.84 5.86
CA GLY A 13 -5.54 9.71 4.50
C GLY A 13 -5.35 11.02 3.75
N VAL A 14 -4.72 10.94 2.57
CA VAL A 14 -4.55 12.08 1.68
C VAL A 14 -5.83 12.23 0.87
N MET A 15 -6.60 13.28 1.16
CA MET A 15 -7.95 13.43 0.62
C MET A 15 -7.99 14.23 -0.68
N GLN A 16 -7.20 15.30 -0.81
CA GLN A 16 -7.18 16.12 -2.01
C GLN A 16 -6.21 15.56 -3.04
N LEU A 17 -6.53 15.69 -4.32
CA LEU A 17 -5.62 15.31 -5.42
C LEU A 17 -4.34 16.17 -5.37
N ASP A 18 -4.46 17.48 -5.12
CA ASP A 18 -3.30 18.38 -5.02
C ASP A 18 -2.36 18.02 -3.85
N ASP A 19 -2.91 17.54 -2.73
CA ASP A 19 -2.11 17.06 -1.59
C ASP A 19 -1.38 15.75 -1.95
N CYS A 20 -2.03 14.86 -2.71
CA CYS A 20 -1.41 13.65 -3.23
C CYS A 20 -0.25 14.00 -4.16
N ASP A 21 -0.44 14.96 -5.05
CA ASP A 21 0.58 15.41 -5.99
C ASP A 21 1.77 16.02 -5.26
N THR A 22 1.50 16.86 -4.27
CA THR A 22 2.52 17.46 -3.41
C THR A 22 3.32 16.39 -2.66
N LEU A 23 2.66 15.38 -2.11
CA LEU A 23 3.32 14.26 -1.44
C LEU A 23 4.22 13.49 -2.41
N LEU A 24 3.71 13.07 -3.57
CA LEU A 24 4.48 12.28 -4.54
C LEU A 24 5.67 13.09 -5.09
N GLN A 25 5.51 14.40 -5.31
CA GLN A 25 6.61 15.30 -5.68
C GLN A 25 7.66 15.41 -4.57
N THR A 26 7.24 15.48 -3.30
CA THR A 26 8.15 15.49 -2.15
C THR A 26 9.02 14.23 -2.12
N LEU A 27 8.45 13.06 -2.46
CA LEU A 27 9.20 11.81 -2.58
C LEU A 27 10.20 11.87 -3.74
N ILE A 28 9.79 12.33 -4.91
CA ILE A 28 10.67 12.46 -6.10
C ILE A 28 11.85 13.39 -5.81
N GLN A 29 11.65 14.46 -5.04
CA GLN A 29 12.71 15.39 -4.64
C GLN A 29 13.66 14.82 -3.58
N ASN A 30 13.28 13.73 -2.92
CA ASN A 30 14.07 13.07 -1.87
C ASN A 30 14.14 11.55 -2.13
N PRO A 31 14.76 11.11 -3.24
CA PRO A 31 14.62 9.75 -3.75
C PRO A 31 15.50 8.71 -3.06
N ASP A 32 16.40 9.15 -2.18
CA ASP A 32 17.39 8.27 -1.57
C ASP A 32 16.83 7.44 -0.42
N ASN A 33 17.39 6.23 -0.24
CA ASN A 33 17.14 5.36 0.91
C ASN A 33 15.66 4.96 1.09
N TRP A 34 14.98 4.61 -0.01
CA TRP A 34 13.61 4.09 0.04
C TRP A 34 13.56 2.61 -0.34
N TYR A 35 12.73 1.85 0.36
CA TYR A 35 12.21 0.59 -0.10
C TYR A 35 10.89 0.84 -0.81
N VAL A 36 10.66 0.15 -1.93
CA VAL A 36 9.35 0.09 -2.58
C VAL A 36 8.93 -1.37 -2.66
N TYR A 37 7.94 -1.73 -1.84
CA TYR A 37 7.36 -3.06 -1.84
C TYR A 37 6.02 -3.01 -2.57
N ASP A 38 5.98 -3.60 -3.77
CA ASP A 38 4.73 -3.95 -4.45
C ASP A 38 4.25 -5.29 -3.89
N THR A 39 3.08 -5.33 -3.25
CA THR A 39 2.56 -6.53 -2.58
C THR A 39 2.12 -7.63 -3.55
N LEU A 40 2.20 -7.38 -4.86
CA LEU A 40 2.01 -8.40 -5.89
C LEU A 40 3.34 -9.05 -6.32
N GLU A 41 4.46 -8.54 -5.84
CA GLU A 41 5.82 -8.98 -6.15
C GLU A 41 6.54 -9.48 -4.88
N PRO A 42 7.66 -10.20 -5.01
CA PRO A 42 8.47 -10.57 -3.85
C PRO A 42 8.97 -9.35 -3.07
N MET A 43 8.95 -9.44 -1.75
CA MET A 43 9.42 -8.39 -0.84
C MET A 43 10.88 -7.97 -1.17
N PRO A 44 11.18 -6.67 -1.27
CA PRO A 44 12.53 -6.21 -1.59
C PRO A 44 13.49 -6.43 -0.42
N SER A 45 14.73 -6.79 -0.74
CA SER A 45 15.80 -7.00 0.26
C SER A 45 16.70 -5.78 0.46
N SER A 46 16.69 -4.84 -0.50
CA SER A 46 17.48 -3.60 -0.52
C SER A 46 16.63 -2.40 -0.92
N THR A 47 17.14 -1.21 -0.66
CA THR A 47 16.55 0.02 -1.20
C THR A 47 16.69 0.03 -2.73
N ILE A 48 15.77 0.71 -3.39
CA ILE A 48 15.82 0.96 -4.82
C ILE A 48 16.79 2.13 -5.11
N SER A 49 17.35 2.20 -6.32
CA SER A 49 18.19 3.33 -6.73
C SER A 49 17.35 4.61 -6.81
N ALA A 50 17.98 5.78 -6.72
CA ALA A 50 17.29 7.06 -6.80
C ALA A 50 16.53 7.24 -8.15
N ASP A 51 17.17 6.88 -9.26
CA ASP A 51 16.58 6.99 -10.60
C ASP A 51 15.38 6.04 -10.78
N ASP A 52 15.52 4.80 -10.30
CA ASP A 52 14.45 3.81 -10.34
C ASP A 52 13.30 4.19 -9.39
N PHE A 53 13.61 4.80 -8.25
CA PHE A 53 12.61 5.33 -7.32
C PHE A 53 11.78 6.42 -7.99
N ILE A 54 12.42 7.43 -8.59
CA ILE A 54 11.73 8.51 -9.31
C ILE A 54 10.84 7.93 -10.42
N SER A 55 11.39 6.97 -11.18
CA SER A 55 10.66 6.28 -12.24
C SER A 55 9.43 5.54 -11.70
N LYS A 56 9.57 4.84 -10.57
CA LYS A 56 8.49 4.10 -9.91
C LYS A 56 7.40 5.03 -9.37
N ILE A 57 7.75 6.11 -8.68
CA ILE A 57 6.78 7.08 -8.15
C ILE A 57 6.03 7.79 -9.30
N THR A 58 6.73 8.16 -10.37
CA THR A 58 6.12 8.75 -11.57
C THR A 58 5.15 7.77 -12.24
N HIS A 59 5.50 6.48 -12.29
CA HIS A 59 4.62 5.45 -12.81
C HIS A 59 3.35 5.28 -11.96
N ILE A 60 3.48 5.23 -10.63
CA ILE A 60 2.33 5.17 -9.70
C ILE A 60 1.43 6.39 -9.88
N LYS A 61 2.00 7.59 -9.98
CA LYS A 61 1.24 8.83 -10.27
C LYS A 61 0.47 8.71 -11.58
N THR A 62 1.09 8.19 -12.64
CA THR A 62 0.42 7.98 -13.93
C THR A 62 -0.76 7.02 -13.82
N ILE A 63 -0.64 5.96 -13.01
CA ILE A 63 -1.76 5.03 -12.74
C ILE A 63 -2.88 5.76 -12.01
N ILE A 64 -2.56 6.51 -10.96
CA ILE A 64 -3.55 7.29 -10.19
C ILE A 64 -4.29 8.25 -11.13
N ASP A 65 -3.58 9.04 -11.93
CA ASP A 65 -4.20 10.03 -12.83
C ASP A 65 -5.10 9.42 -13.91
N LYS A 66 -4.76 8.22 -14.36
CA LYS A 66 -5.48 7.56 -15.44
C LYS A 66 -6.69 6.75 -14.95
N ASP A 67 -6.55 6.08 -13.82
CA ASP A 67 -7.49 5.06 -13.36
C ASP A 67 -8.33 5.50 -12.15
N HIS A 68 -8.07 6.70 -11.58
CA HIS A 68 -8.81 7.23 -10.43
C HIS A 68 -9.81 8.30 -10.85
N ASP A 69 -11.03 7.87 -11.19
CA ASP A 69 -12.11 8.75 -11.67
C ASP A 69 -12.81 9.56 -10.56
N GLU A 70 -12.35 9.48 -9.31
CA GLU A 70 -12.94 10.17 -8.16
C GLU A 70 -12.45 11.61 -8.01
N ARG A 71 -13.29 12.48 -7.46
CA ARG A 71 -12.95 13.90 -7.21
C ARG A 71 -12.03 14.14 -6.01
N TYR A 72 -11.61 13.07 -5.34
CA TYR A 72 -10.76 13.09 -4.15
C TYR A 72 -9.78 11.92 -4.23
N CYS A 73 -8.57 12.03 -3.66
CA CYS A 73 -7.57 10.96 -3.68
C CYS A 73 -8.06 9.76 -2.83
N GLY A 74 -8.03 9.83 -1.50
CA GLY A 74 -8.62 8.81 -0.62
C GLY A 74 -7.96 7.43 -0.67
N ILE A 75 -6.86 7.28 -1.41
CA ILE A 75 -6.20 6.00 -1.72
C ILE A 75 -4.72 5.99 -1.35
N VAL A 76 -4.23 7.15 -0.90
CA VAL A 76 -2.87 7.35 -0.43
C VAL A 76 -2.94 7.67 1.05
N TYR A 77 -2.13 6.98 1.83
CA TYR A 77 -2.04 7.13 3.27
C TYR A 77 -0.59 7.33 3.67
N VAL A 78 -0.30 8.29 4.53
CA VAL A 78 1.06 8.64 4.95
C VAL A 78 1.14 8.80 6.46
N ASP A 79 2.26 8.41 7.06
CA ASP A 79 2.50 8.57 8.50
C ASP A 79 2.65 10.05 8.91
N ASP A 80 3.39 10.84 8.12
CA ASP A 80 3.56 12.28 8.30
C ASP A 80 3.64 13.01 6.93
N LEU A 81 2.80 14.03 6.74
CA LEU A 81 2.74 14.79 5.46
C LEU A 81 3.98 15.64 5.19
N LYS A 82 4.72 16.06 6.23
CA LYS A 82 5.88 16.94 6.12
C LYS A 82 7.18 16.16 6.02
N LYS A 83 7.25 15.04 6.73
CA LYS A 83 8.44 14.17 6.79
C LYS A 83 8.01 12.72 6.63
N PRO A 84 7.54 12.33 5.43
CA PRO A 84 7.04 10.99 5.20
C PRO A 84 8.15 9.97 5.46
N SER A 85 7.81 8.90 6.17
CA SER A 85 8.71 7.76 6.38
C SER A 85 8.05 6.43 6.03
N PHE A 86 6.72 6.42 5.93
CA PHE A 86 5.93 5.29 5.45
C PHE A 86 4.69 5.80 4.70
N ILE A 87 4.54 5.35 3.45
CA ILE A 87 3.39 5.61 2.60
C ILE A 87 2.76 4.27 2.19
N LYS A 88 1.42 4.23 2.17
CA LYS A 88 0.62 3.15 1.62
C LYS A 88 -0.22 3.69 0.47
N ILE A 89 -0.20 3.01 -0.66
CA ILE A 89 -0.98 3.40 -1.83
C ILE A 89 -1.81 2.20 -2.27
N PHE A 90 -3.12 2.41 -2.30
CA PHE A 90 -4.09 1.46 -2.82
C PHE A 90 -4.25 1.68 -4.32
N HIS A 91 -4.28 0.60 -5.08
CA HIS A 91 -4.53 0.69 -6.51
C HIS A 91 -5.95 1.20 -6.78
N PRO A 92 -6.18 2.19 -7.66
CA PRO A 92 -7.51 2.76 -7.92
C PRO A 92 -8.57 1.70 -8.27
N LYS A 93 -8.21 0.74 -9.13
CA LYS A 93 -9.09 -0.38 -9.53
C LYS A 93 -9.42 -1.40 -8.43
N ASN A 94 -8.82 -1.30 -7.24
CA ASN A 94 -9.09 -2.21 -6.13
C ASN A 94 -10.10 -1.62 -5.12
N LEU A 95 -10.63 -0.42 -5.38
CA LEU A 95 -11.58 0.27 -4.52
C LEU A 95 -13.00 0.02 -5.05
N GLY A 96 -13.75 -0.81 -4.34
CA GLY A 96 -15.09 -1.21 -4.76
C GLY A 96 -15.46 -2.64 -4.39
N LYS A 97 -14.48 -3.47 -3.99
CA LYS A 97 -14.73 -4.83 -3.49
C LYS A 97 -15.13 -4.89 -2.01
N THR A 98 -15.15 -3.77 -1.31
CA THR A 98 -15.41 -3.72 0.14
C THR A 98 -16.13 -2.43 0.54
N CYS A 99 -17.30 -2.20 -0.06
CA CYS A 99 -18.28 -1.26 0.49
C CYS A 99 -19.12 -1.99 1.55
N GLY A 100 -18.57 -2.15 2.74
CA GLY A 100 -19.28 -2.71 3.88
C GLY A 100 -18.31 -3.36 4.86
N SER A 101 -18.14 -2.73 6.02
CA SER A 101 -17.79 -3.36 7.30
C SER A 101 -17.13 -4.76 7.19
N SER A 102 -15.93 -4.87 6.62
CA SER A 102 -15.31 -6.17 6.42
C SER A 102 -14.15 -6.36 7.39
N GLU A 103 -14.14 -7.53 8.01
CA GLU A 103 -13.11 -8.03 8.92
C GLU A 103 -11.70 -8.07 8.29
N ASN A 104 -11.62 -7.93 6.96
CA ASN A 104 -10.39 -7.85 6.19
C ASN A 104 -10.35 -6.53 5.38
N PRO A 105 -9.54 -5.53 5.77
CA PRO A 105 -9.32 -4.35 4.96
C PRO A 105 -8.60 -4.72 3.66
N PRO A 106 -8.76 -3.94 2.57
CA PRO A 106 -7.97 -4.16 1.36
C PRO A 106 -6.47 -4.09 1.67
N MET A 107 -5.67 -4.86 0.93
CA MET A 107 -4.21 -4.76 0.98
C MET A 107 -3.76 -3.55 0.13
N PRO A 108 -2.93 -2.63 0.65
CA PRO A 108 -2.30 -1.62 -0.19
C PRO A 108 -1.39 -2.29 -1.20
N GLN A 109 -1.40 -1.84 -2.46
CA GLN A 109 -0.53 -2.44 -3.47
C GLN A 109 0.91 -1.97 -3.29
N TRP A 110 1.13 -0.68 -3.02
CA TRP A 110 2.48 -0.14 -2.88
C TRP A 110 2.72 0.35 -1.46
N LEU A 111 3.80 -0.16 -0.86
CA LEU A 111 4.33 0.28 0.42
C LEU A 111 5.69 0.91 0.18
N ILE A 112 5.80 2.19 0.53
CA ILE A 112 7.04 2.97 0.37
C ILE A 112 7.53 3.32 1.77
N SER A 113 8.71 2.84 2.15
CA SER A 113 9.18 2.95 3.53
C SER A 113 10.68 3.23 3.63
N LYS A 114 11.08 3.93 4.70
CA LYS A 114 12.49 4.04 5.12
C LYS A 114 12.97 2.79 5.85
N GLU A 115 12.09 2.16 6.63
CA GLU A 115 12.37 0.90 7.32
C GLU A 115 12.37 -0.28 6.33
N LYS A 116 13.24 -1.26 6.57
CA LYS A 116 13.31 -2.46 5.73
C LYS A 116 12.00 -3.25 5.82
N PRO A 117 11.38 -3.62 4.69
CA PRO A 117 10.13 -4.36 4.71
C PRO A 117 10.24 -5.70 5.42
N MET A 118 9.13 -6.05 6.07
CA MET A 118 8.78 -7.41 6.48
C MET A 118 7.57 -7.84 5.66
N ASP A 119 7.38 -9.14 5.48
CA ASP A 119 6.38 -9.66 4.55
C ASP A 119 4.96 -9.48 5.08
N VAL A 120 4.34 -8.34 4.72
CA VAL A 120 2.98 -7.99 5.10
C VAL A 120 1.92 -8.83 4.41
N VAL A 121 2.23 -9.45 3.26
CA VAL A 121 1.29 -10.32 2.55
C VAL A 121 1.21 -11.64 3.30
N LEU A 122 2.35 -12.18 3.72
CA LEU A 122 2.40 -13.36 4.58
C LEU A 122 1.71 -13.13 5.94
N GLU A 123 1.94 -11.97 6.56
CA GLU A 123 1.44 -11.67 7.91
C GLU A 123 -0.03 -11.24 7.93
N PHE A 124 -0.46 -10.38 6.99
CA PHE A 124 -1.77 -9.71 7.00
C PHE A 124 -2.62 -9.97 5.76
N GLY A 125 -2.11 -10.69 4.76
CA GLY A 125 -2.90 -11.10 3.60
C GLY A 125 -4.04 -12.05 3.98
N PRO A 126 -4.98 -12.29 3.06
CA PRO A 126 -6.02 -13.29 3.27
C PRO A 126 -5.34 -14.65 3.53
N LYS A 127 -5.65 -15.25 4.68
CA LYS A 127 -5.25 -16.63 4.97
C LYS A 127 -6.14 -17.53 4.11
N GLU A 128 -5.55 -18.46 3.37
CA GLU A 128 -6.32 -19.51 2.71
C GLU A 128 -7.24 -20.14 3.77
N GLU A 129 -8.56 -20.07 3.54
CA GLU A 129 -9.49 -20.93 4.26
C GLU A 129 -9.06 -22.35 3.92
N SER A 130 -8.44 -23.04 4.86
CA SER A 130 -8.27 -24.49 4.76
C SER A 130 -9.64 -25.04 4.42
N GLU A 131 -9.78 -25.64 3.23
CA GLU A 131 -11.01 -26.25 2.77
C GLU A 131 -11.66 -26.98 3.94
N GLY A 132 -12.84 -26.50 4.32
CA GLY A 132 -13.51 -26.88 5.55
C GLY A 132 -13.49 -28.40 5.72
N PHE A 133 -12.88 -28.81 6.83
CA PHE A 133 -12.99 -30.14 7.42
C PHE A 133 -14.34 -30.78 7.11
N ILE A 134 -14.26 -31.92 6.43
CA ILE A 134 -15.26 -32.98 6.29
C ILE A 134 -16.24 -33.00 7.47
N SER A 135 -17.39 -32.31 7.37
CA SER A 135 -18.47 -32.44 8.36
C SER A 135 -19.73 -31.72 7.89
N LYS A 136 -20.48 -32.30 6.94
CA LYS A 136 -21.93 -32.05 6.98
C LYS A 136 -22.90 -33.05 6.37
N TYR A 137 -22.57 -33.92 5.39
CA TYR A 137 -23.64 -34.71 4.73
C TYR A 137 -23.28 -36.12 4.19
N LEU A 138 -22.52 -36.94 4.92
CA LEU A 138 -22.67 -38.40 4.79
C LEU A 138 -23.39 -38.90 6.04
N LYS A 139 -24.72 -38.74 6.00
CA LYS A 139 -25.64 -39.41 6.93
C LYS A 139 -25.62 -40.91 6.62
N PHE A 140 -25.66 -41.70 7.69
CA PHE A 140 -25.94 -43.13 7.72
C PHE A 140 -27.14 -43.53 6.87
#